data_AF-A0A8C5H8L7-F1
#
_entry.id   AF-A0A8C5H8L7-F1
#
_cell.length_a   1.000
_cell.length_b   1.000
_cell.length_c   1.000
_cell.angle_alpha   90.00
_cell.angle_beta   90.00
_cell.angle_gamma   90.00
#
_symmetry.space_group_name_H-M   'P 1'
#
loop_
_entity.id
_entity.type
_entity.pdbx_description
1 polymer ?
#
loop_
_entity_poly.entity_id
_entity_poly.type
_entity_poly.pdbx_seq_one_letter_code
_entity_poly.pdbx_strand_id
1 'polypeptide(L)'
;ASMLMHRFPQLEANKQNVRCQKCLEMGHWTYECSGKRKYVHRPTRTTEMKKKLKEIENKPLAITGTTLYIETCSPGREECDTHTTLFIIFIILL
;
A
#
# COMPACT_ATOMS: atom_id res chain seq x y z
N ALA A 1 9.57 13.63 -41.17
CA ALA A 1 10.64 13.07 -40.32
C ALA A 1 10.92 14.04 -39.18
N SER A 2 10.32 13.82 -38.01
CA SER A 2 10.65 14.53 -36.77
C SER A 2 10.04 13.78 -35.58
N MET A 3 10.61 12.61 -35.26
CA MET A 3 10.36 11.96 -33.97
C MET A 3 10.99 12.84 -32.90
N LEU A 4 10.15 13.58 -32.17
CA LEU A 4 10.55 14.28 -30.96
C LEU A 4 11.06 13.25 -29.95
N MET A 5 12.37 13.26 -29.74
CA MET A 5 13.04 12.59 -28.64
C MET A 5 12.43 13.12 -27.32
N HIS A 6 11.44 12.42 -26.79
CA HIS A 6 11.04 12.62 -25.40
C HIS A 6 12.26 12.27 -24.55
N ARG A 7 12.95 13.32 -24.11
CA ARG A 7 14.09 13.28 -23.21
C ARG A 7 13.75 12.35 -22.05
N PHE A 8 14.31 11.15 -22.05
CA PHE A 8 14.27 10.25 -20.90
C PHE A 8 14.81 11.05 -19.71
N PRO A 9 14.04 11.22 -18.62
CA PRO A 9 14.54 11.85 -17.42
C PRO A 9 15.75 11.04 -16.95
N GLN A 10 16.82 11.73 -16.58
CA GLN A 10 18.10 11.16 -16.16
C GLN A 10 17.90 9.87 -15.33
N LEU A 11 18.42 8.74 -15.84
CA LEU A 11 18.40 7.44 -15.14
C LEU A 11 19.25 7.47 -13.85
N GLU A 12 20.09 8.50 -13.69
CA GLU A 12 20.77 8.85 -12.44
C GLU A 12 19.84 9.44 -11.37
N ALA A 13 18.53 9.57 -11.64
CA ALA A 13 17.56 10.19 -10.74
C ALA A 13 17.56 9.55 -9.35
N ASN A 14 18.24 10.26 -8.44
CA ASN A 14 18.01 10.26 -7.00
C ASN A 14 18.20 8.88 -6.34
N LYS A 15 19.46 8.42 -6.25
CA LYS A 15 19.85 7.27 -5.40
C LYS A 15 19.32 7.39 -3.96
N GLN A 16 19.03 8.61 -3.48
CA GLN A 16 18.49 8.84 -2.14
C GLN A 16 17.02 8.37 -1.99
N ASN A 17 16.24 8.31 -3.07
CA ASN A 17 14.84 7.89 -3.03
C ASN A 17 14.60 6.42 -3.40
N VAL A 18 15.64 5.65 -3.75
CA VAL A 18 15.46 4.20 -3.93
C VAL A 18 15.54 3.48 -2.59
N ARG A 19 14.53 2.65 -2.31
CA ARG A 19 14.52 1.72 -1.19
C ARG A 19 15.08 0.36 -1.60
N CYS A 20 16.11 -0.11 -0.92
CA CYS A 20 16.67 -1.44 -1.16
C CYS A 20 15.72 -2.53 -0.63
N GLN A 21 15.36 -3.51 -1.47
CA GLN A 21 14.48 -4.62 -1.06
C GLN A 21 15.14 -5.59 -0.05
N LYS A 22 16.47 -5.58 0.04
CA LYS A 22 17.25 -6.51 0.87
C LYS A 22 17.35 -6.05 2.33
N CYS A 23 17.79 -4.81 2.55
CA CYS A 23 17.95 -4.23 3.89
C CYS A 23 16.82 -3.28 4.29
N LEU A 24 15.95 -2.89 3.35
CA LEU A 24 14.84 -1.94 3.52
C LEU A 24 15.27 -0.48 3.81
N GLU A 25 16.54 -0.15 3.60
CA GLU A 25 17.12 1.20 3.73
C GLU A 25 17.08 1.97 2.39
N MET A 26 17.17 3.30 2.49
CA MET A 26 17.22 4.20 1.33
C MET A 26 18.68 4.47 0.93
N GLY A 27 18.93 4.83 -0.33
CA GLY A 27 20.25 5.33 -0.75
C GLY A 27 21.01 4.44 -1.73
N HIS A 28 20.54 3.21 -1.99
CA HIS A 28 21.21 2.28 -2.89
C HIS A 28 20.26 1.30 -3.56
N TRP A 29 20.69 0.77 -4.71
CA TRP A 29 20.01 -0.30 -5.41
C TRP A 29 20.33 -1.65 -4.80
N THR A 30 19.43 -2.62 -4.95
CA THR A 30 19.57 -3.96 -4.37
C THR A 30 20.87 -4.68 -4.76
N TYR A 31 21.46 -4.38 -5.92
CA TYR A 31 22.72 -4.98 -6.39
C TYR A 31 23.98 -4.42 -5.67
N GLU A 32 23.93 -3.17 -5.17
CA GLU A 32 25.04 -2.55 -4.42
C GLU A 32 24.99 -2.92 -2.92
N CYS A 33 23.94 -3.63 -2.49
CA CYS A 33 23.67 -3.90 -1.07
C CYS A 33 24.59 -4.99 -0.48
N SER A 34 25.59 -4.56 0.29
CA SER A 34 26.47 -5.42 1.09
C SER A 34 25.82 -5.93 2.39
N GLY A 35 24.73 -5.32 2.85
CA GLY A 35 24.03 -5.70 4.08
C GLY A 35 23.38 -7.10 4.04
N LYS A 36 23.16 -7.68 5.23
CA LYS A 36 22.34 -8.89 5.40
C LYS A 36 20.85 -8.57 5.25
N ARG A 37 20.05 -9.57 4.84
CA ARG A 37 18.59 -9.39 4.72
C ARG A 37 17.99 -9.09 6.09
N LYS A 38 17.26 -7.97 6.20
CA LYS A 38 16.51 -7.62 7.42
C LYS A 38 15.18 -8.37 7.39
N TYR A 39 15.00 -9.32 8.33
CA TYR A 39 13.70 -9.95 8.49
C TYR A 39 12.76 -8.98 9.21
N VAL A 40 11.68 -8.59 8.53
CA VAL A 40 10.57 -7.88 9.15
C VAL A 40 9.50 -8.91 9.47
N HIS A 41 9.18 -9.05 10.75
CA HIS A 41 8.12 -9.96 11.18
C HIS A 41 6.77 -9.48 10.62
N ARG A 42 6.18 -10.28 9.73
CA ARG A 42 4.79 -10.08 9.28
C ARG A 42 3.85 -10.88 10.18
N PRO A 43 2.91 -10.24 10.89
CA PRO A 43 1.93 -10.97 11.68
C PRO A 43 1.07 -11.87 10.78
N THR A 44 0.71 -13.04 11.28
CA THR A 44 -0.24 -13.92 10.59
C THR A 44 -1.66 -13.39 10.76
N ARG A 45 -2.55 -13.74 9.83
CA ARG A 45 -3.98 -13.37 9.92
C ARG A 45 -4.59 -13.73 11.28
N THR A 46 -4.22 -14.87 11.87
CA THR A 46 -4.72 -15.28 13.19
C THR A 46 -4.18 -14.39 14.32
N THR A 47 -2.92 -13.96 14.25
CA THR A 47 -2.38 -13.01 15.23
C THR A 47 -3.04 -11.64 15.11
N GLU A 48 -3.37 -11.19 13.90
CA GLU A 48 -4.11 -9.94 13.67
C GLU A 48 -5.54 -10.05 14.22
N MET A 49 -6.26 -11.13 13.93
CA MET A 49 -7.61 -11.36 14.47
C MET A 49 -7.61 -11.38 15.99
N LYS A 50 -6.64 -12.05 16.63
CA LYS A 50 -6.50 -12.05 18.10
C LYS A 50 -6.28 -10.65 18.67
N LYS A 51 -5.50 -9.78 17.99
CA LYS A 51 -5.32 -8.39 18.42
C LYS A 51 -6.63 -7.61 18.34
N LYS A 52 -7.40 -7.76 17.26
CA LYS A 52 -8.71 -7.11 17.08
C LYS A 52 -9.71 -7.55 18.15
N LEU A 53 -9.79 -8.84 18.46
CA LEU A 53 -10.67 -9.35 19.51
C LEU A 53 -10.33 -8.76 20.88
N LYS A 54 -9.04 -8.72 21.24
CA LYS A 54 -8.58 -8.07 22.48
C LYS A 54 -8.91 -6.57 22.50
N GLU A 55 -8.79 -5.88 21.38
CA GLU A 55 -9.14 -4.46 21.29
C GLU A 55 -10.64 -4.21 21.53
N ILE A 56 -11.50 -5.10 21.02
CA ILE A 56 -12.95 -5.05 21.25
C ILE A 56 -13.29 -5.29 22.72
N GLU A 57 -12.63 -6.26 23.38
CA GLU A 57 -12.84 -6.55 24.80
C GLU A 57 -12.41 -5.40 25.73
N ASN A 58 -11.35 -4.67 25.35
CA ASN A 58 -10.82 -3.57 26.16
C ASN A 58 -11.56 -2.23 25.94
N LYS A 59 -12.37 -2.10 24.89
CA LYS A 59 -13.20 -0.91 24.67
C LYS A 59 -14.59 -1.17 25.28
N PRO A 60 -15.07 -0.37 26.25
CA PRO A 60 -16.46 -0.44 26.64
C PRO A 60 -17.31 -0.16 25.40
N LEU A 61 -18.22 -1.07 25.09
CA LEU A 61 -19.08 -1.08 23.90
C LEU A 61 -19.86 0.24 23.76
N ALA A 62 -19.28 1.22 23.09
CA ALA A 62 -20.03 2.32 22.51
C ALA A 62 -20.74 1.78 21.27
N ILE A 63 -21.92 1.21 21.49
CA ILE A 63 -22.85 0.84 20.42
C ILE A 63 -23.38 2.15 19.84
N THR A 64 -22.63 2.78 18.94
CA THR A 64 -23.20 3.71 17.96
C THR A 64 -23.33 2.93 16.65
N GLY A 65 -24.53 2.45 16.39
CA GLY A 65 -24.86 1.67 15.22
C GLY A 65 -24.49 2.40 13.93
N THR A 66 -23.47 1.89 13.25
CA THR A 66 -23.20 2.17 11.83
C THR A 66 -22.77 0.89 11.12
N THR A 67 -23.53 -0.19 11.31
CA THR A 67 -23.41 -1.41 10.49
C THR A 67 -24.11 -1.23 9.14
N LEU A 68 -23.66 -0.26 8.33
CA LEU A 68 -23.91 -0.18 6.88
C LEU A 68 -22.72 0.45 6.13
N TYR A 69 -21.49 0.15 6.53
CA TYR A 69 -20.37 0.18 5.59
C TYR A 69 -19.38 -0.90 6.01
N ILE A 70 -19.20 -1.87 5.11
CA ILE A 70 -18.11 -2.82 5.21
C ILE A 70 -16.83 -2.00 5.04
N GLU A 71 -16.21 -1.61 6.14
CA GLU A 71 -14.87 -1.05 6.15
C GLU A 71 -13.85 -2.19 5.96
N THR A 72 -13.86 -2.80 4.77
CA THR A 72 -12.63 -3.43 4.26
C THR A 72 -11.71 -2.33 3.79
N CYS A 73 -11.13 -1.56 4.72
CA CYS A 73 -9.99 -0.73 4.39
C CYS A 73 -8.77 -1.20 5.17
N SER A 74 -7.80 -1.69 4.40
CA SER A 74 -6.44 -1.98 4.86
C SER A 74 -5.79 -0.68 5.35
N PRO A 75 -4.92 -0.70 6.37
CA PRO A 75 -4.17 0.49 6.74
C PRO A 75 -3.07 0.69 5.69
N GLY A 76 -3.30 1.56 4.70
CA GLY A 76 -2.27 1.92 3.73
C GLY A 76 -2.68 2.12 2.27
N ARG A 77 -3.92 2.52 1.98
CA ARG A 77 -4.23 3.19 0.71
C ARG A 77 -5.46 4.07 0.87
N GLU A 78 -5.24 5.38 0.90
CA GLU A 78 -6.25 6.35 0.51
C GLU A 78 -6.39 6.24 -1.03
N GLU A 79 -7.59 6.50 -1.53
CA GLU A 79 -8.08 6.36 -2.92
C GLU A 79 -8.43 4.93 -3.41
N CYS A 80 -9.71 4.56 -3.22
CA CYS A 80 -10.41 3.73 -4.19
C CYS A 80 -11.01 4.67 -5.25
N ASP A 81 -10.36 4.71 -6.42
CA ASP A 81 -10.71 5.60 -7.52
C ASP A 81 -12.21 5.53 -7.89
N THR A 82 -12.91 6.65 -7.70
CA THR A 82 -14.31 6.89 -8.14
C THR A 82 -14.50 6.73 -9.65
N HIS A 83 -13.41 6.63 -10.42
CA HIS A 83 -13.43 6.41 -11.86
C HIS A 83 -13.78 4.96 -12.24
N THR A 84 -13.38 3.96 -11.43
CA THR A 84 -13.66 2.54 -11.74
C THR A 84 -15.14 2.19 -11.56
N THR A 85 -15.81 2.80 -10.58
CA THR A 85 -17.25 2.60 -10.34
C THR A 85 -18.11 3.26 -11.43
N LEU A 86 -17.75 4.45 -11.90
CA LEU A 86 -18.45 5.12 -13.01
C LEU A 86 -18.28 4.39 -14.35
N PHE A 87 -17.09 3.81 -14.62
CA PHE A 87 -16.85 3.04 -15.85
C PHE A 87 -17.69 1.77 -15.93
N ILE A 88 -17.88 1.07 -14.81
CA ILE A 88 -18.72 -0.14 -14.74
C ILE A 88 -20.21 0.21 -14.93
N ILE A 89 -20.67 1.33 -14.35
CA ILE A 89 -22.05 1.81 -14.52
C ILE A 89 -22.33 2.21 -15.97
N PHE A 90 -21.38 2.84 -16.65
CA PHE A 90 -21.50 3.24 -18.05
C PHE A 90 -21.61 2.04 -19.01
N ILE A 91 -20.89 0.94 -18.74
CA ILE A 91 -20.94 -0.29 -19.54
C ILE A 91 -22.27 -1.04 -19.37
N ILE A 92 -22.92 -0.93 -18.21
CA ILE A 92 -24.19 -1.64 -17.93
C ILE A 92 -25.41 -0.86 -18.48
N LEU A 93 -25.28 0.45 -18.71
CA LEU A 93 -26.36 1.32 -19.20
C LEU A 93 -26.29 1.65 -20.70
N LEU A 94 -25.32 1.09 -21.43
CA LEU A 94 -25.21 1.09 -22.89
C LEU A 94 -25.60 -0.28 -23.45
#